data_AF-A0A7S4VQZ6-F1
#
_entry.id   AF-A0A7S4VQZ6-F1
#
_cell.length_a   1.000
_cell.length_b   1.000
_cell.length_c   1.000
_cell.angle_alpha   90.00
_cell.angle_beta   90.00
_cell.angle_gamma   90.00
#
_symmetry.space_group_name_H-M   'P 1'
#
loop_
_entity.id
_entity.type
_entity.pdbx_description
1 polymer ?
#
loop_
_entity_poly.entity_id
_entity_poly.type
_entity_poly.pdbx_seq_one_letter_code
_entity_poly.pdbx_strand_id
1 'polypeptide(L)'
;MKASGLASCLLAACVLGLAARGAVLAFAPGSASGAAARSPRGAQSQVAASLPPALDVEGRAAEAAEDAAPWSSAARLAAGAVLGALVLAASVSPARADLEDTAIPVDGKGKTVNLSKEEIIRGKRLFNAACAVCHVGGGTRTNQNVGLGFEELSGAQPPRNTIDGLVDYLNA
;
A
#
# COMPACT_ATOMS: atom_id res chain seq x y z
N MET A 1 19.45 -36.01 0.02
CA MET A 1 19.14 -36.08 1.46
C MET A 1 19.16 -34.67 2.05
N LYS A 2 17.99 -34.03 2.22
CA LYS A 2 17.87 -32.73 2.91
C LYS A 2 16.45 -32.61 3.49
N ALA A 3 16.25 -33.25 4.64
CA ALA A 3 14.98 -33.34 5.35
C ALA A 3 15.06 -32.69 6.75
N SER A 4 15.74 -31.55 6.87
CA SER A 4 15.98 -30.87 8.17
C SER A 4 15.22 -29.54 8.33
N GLY A 5 14.52 -29.06 7.30
CA GLY A 5 13.82 -27.76 7.36
C GLY A 5 12.43 -27.79 8.02
N LEU A 6 11.71 -28.91 7.89
CA LEU A 6 10.32 -29.02 8.37
C LEU A 6 10.19 -29.12 9.90
N ALA A 7 11.19 -29.68 10.58
CA ALA A 7 11.17 -29.84 12.03
C ALA A 7 11.36 -28.51 12.79
N SER A 8 12.03 -27.52 12.17
CA SER A 8 12.30 -26.24 12.84
C SER A 8 11.09 -25.30 12.85
N CYS A 9 10.18 -25.39 11.86
CA CYS A 9 8.97 -24.58 11.82
C CYS A 9 7.90 -25.02 12.83
N LEU A 10 7.80 -26.33 13.13
CA LEU A 10 6.82 -26.85 14.08
C LEU A 10 7.11 -26.43 15.53
N LEU A 11 8.39 -26.30 15.89
CA LEU A 11 8.79 -25.87 17.24
C LEU A 11 8.52 -24.38 17.49
N ALA A 12 8.65 -23.53 16.47
CA ALA A 12 8.35 -22.09 16.60
C ALA A 12 6.85 -21.82 16.85
N ALA A 13 5.96 -22.63 16.25
CA ALA A 13 4.52 -22.51 16.44
C ALA A 13 4.07 -22.85 17.88
N CYS A 14 4.76 -23.78 18.56
CA CYS A 14 4.44 -24.14 19.95
C CYS A 14 4.80 -23.04 20.97
N VAL A 15 5.83 -22.23 20.71
CA VAL A 15 6.28 -21.20 21.66
C VAL A 15 5.40 -19.94 21.64
N LEU A 16 4.79 -19.59 20.50
CA LEU A 16 3.88 -18.44 20.42
C LEU A 16 2.46 -18.75 20.92
N GLY A 17 2.02 -20.01 20.91
CA GLY A 17 0.68 -20.41 21.34
C GLY A 17 0.41 -20.29 22.85
N LEU A 18 1.46 -20.24 23.68
CA LEU A 18 1.32 -20.16 25.15
C LEU A 18 1.18 -18.73 25.68
N ALA A 19 1.45 -17.69 24.89
CA ALA A 19 1.42 -16.30 25.36
C ALA A 19 0.02 -15.63 25.31
N ALA A 20 -0.97 -16.24 24.66
CA ALA A 20 -2.28 -15.61 24.43
C ALA A 20 -3.36 -15.94 25.49
N ARG A 21 -3.02 -16.61 26.59
CA ARG A 21 -3.94 -16.90 27.71
C ARG A 21 -3.61 -16.03 28.92
N GLY A 22 -3.78 -14.72 28.82
CA GLY A 22 -3.42 -13.83 29.93
C GLY A 22 -3.72 -12.36 29.74
N ALA A 23 -4.89 -11.99 29.20
CA ALA A 23 -5.34 -10.60 29.20
C ALA A 23 -6.87 -10.52 29.13
N VAL A 24 -7.55 -10.98 30.17
CA VAL A 24 -8.92 -10.55 30.47
C VAL A 24 -8.80 -9.59 31.64
N LEU A 25 -8.77 -8.29 31.34
CA LEU A 25 -9.03 -7.24 32.31
C LEU A 25 -10.25 -6.44 31.86
N ALA A 26 -11.16 -6.30 32.82
CA ALA A 26 -12.50 -5.77 32.74
C ALA A 26 -12.58 -4.36 32.13
N PHE A 27 -13.54 -4.16 31.22
CA PHE A 27 -14.04 -2.83 30.85
C PHE A 27 -15.51 -2.73 31.28
N ALA A 28 -15.75 -1.96 32.35
CA ALA A 28 -17.08 -1.66 32.86
C ALA A 28 -17.67 -0.45 32.09
N PRO A 29 -18.96 -0.46 31.71
CA PRO A 29 -19.59 0.71 31.08
C PRO A 29 -19.97 1.75 32.16
N GLY A 30 -19.35 2.92 32.06
CA GLY A 30 -19.67 4.09 32.87
C GLY A 30 -21.00 4.74 32.45
N SER A 31 -21.85 4.93 33.44
CA SER A 31 -23.08 5.73 33.41
C SER A 31 -22.75 7.21 33.19
N ALA A 32 -23.32 7.82 32.16
CA ALA A 32 -23.31 9.27 31.96
C ALA A 32 -24.76 9.77 31.85
N SER A 33 -25.18 10.47 32.90
CA SER A 33 -26.44 11.19 33.02
C SER A 33 -26.22 12.66 32.68
N GLY A 34 -27.17 13.26 31.96
CA GLY A 34 -27.41 14.71 31.99
C GLY A 34 -27.07 15.46 30.71
N ALA A 35 -28.11 15.97 30.03
CA ALA A 35 -28.39 17.41 29.92
C ALA A 35 -29.18 17.70 28.64
N ALA A 36 -30.48 17.95 28.82
CA ALA A 36 -31.31 18.65 27.86
C ALA A 36 -30.80 20.09 27.69
N ALA A 37 -30.70 20.59 26.45
CA ALA A 37 -31.15 21.95 26.10
C ALA A 37 -30.92 22.28 24.61
N ARG A 38 -32.05 22.67 23.98
CA ARG A 38 -32.22 23.82 23.09
C ARG A 38 -31.80 23.71 21.62
N SER A 39 -32.84 23.39 20.85
CA SER A 39 -33.16 23.88 19.50
C SER A 39 -32.62 25.28 19.17
N PRO A 40 -32.25 25.49 17.89
CA PRO A 40 -32.90 26.58 17.16
C PRO A 40 -33.57 26.08 15.89
N ARG A 41 -34.74 26.69 15.64
CA ARG A 41 -35.51 26.66 14.39
C ARG A 41 -34.60 27.05 13.22
N GLY A 42 -34.49 26.16 12.24
CA GLY A 42 -33.94 26.44 10.92
C GLY A 42 -34.93 25.98 9.85
N ALA A 43 -35.57 26.95 9.20
CA ALA A 43 -36.11 26.91 7.85
C ALA A 43 -36.87 25.62 7.42
N GLN A 44 -38.17 25.62 7.70
CA GLN A 44 -39.13 24.87 6.89
C GLN A 44 -39.20 25.52 5.50
N SER A 45 -38.64 24.87 4.48
CA SER A 45 -38.98 25.15 3.08
C SER A 45 -39.79 23.97 2.56
N GLN A 46 -41.09 24.22 2.45
CA GLN A 46 -42.07 23.29 1.90
C GLN A 46 -41.78 23.12 0.41
N VAL A 47 -41.57 21.87 -0.02
CA VAL A 47 -41.83 21.49 -1.41
C VAL A 47 -42.82 20.35 -1.34
N ALA A 48 -44.09 20.71 -1.45
CA ALA A 48 -45.18 19.78 -1.70
C ALA A 48 -45.00 19.24 -3.12
N ALA A 49 -44.58 17.99 -3.23
CA ALA A 49 -44.68 17.22 -4.46
C ALA A 49 -45.49 15.96 -4.16
N SER A 50 -46.78 16.06 -4.48
CA SER A 50 -47.69 15.01 -4.94
C SER A 50 -47.27 13.56 -4.68
N LEU A 51 -47.95 12.90 -3.73
CA LEU A 51 -48.03 11.44 -3.65
C LEU A 51 -48.80 10.87 -4.86
N PRO A 52 -48.34 9.76 -5.46
CA PRO A 52 -49.23 8.76 -6.03
C PRO A 52 -49.68 7.74 -4.97
N PRO A 53 -50.85 7.10 -5.16
CA PRO A 53 -51.45 6.18 -4.19
C PRO A 53 -50.68 4.86 -4.09
N ALA A 54 -50.82 4.25 -2.91
CA ALA A 54 -50.31 2.96 -2.50
C ALA A 54 -50.32 1.92 -3.62
N LEU A 55 -49.12 1.43 -3.94
CA LEU A 55 -48.92 0.15 -4.60
C LEU A 55 -48.25 -0.75 -3.55
N ASP A 56 -48.92 -1.84 -3.25
CA ASP A 56 -48.58 -2.80 -2.22
C ASP A 56 -47.16 -3.34 -2.42
N VAL A 57 -46.23 -2.91 -1.56
CA VAL A 57 -44.94 -3.58 -1.39
C VAL A 57 -45.15 -4.74 -0.42
N GLU A 58 -45.90 -5.73 -0.89
CA GLU A 58 -45.87 -7.10 -0.35
C GLU A 58 -44.51 -7.67 -0.76
N GLY A 59 -43.52 -7.58 0.14
CA GLY A 59 -42.16 -8.06 -0.16
C GLY A 59 -41.02 -7.47 0.67
N ARG A 60 -41.29 -6.89 1.83
CA ARG A 60 -40.24 -6.51 2.78
C ARG A 60 -40.62 -6.86 4.22
N ALA A 61 -40.98 -8.12 4.43
CA ALA A 61 -41.23 -8.69 5.75
C ALA A 61 -40.61 -10.08 5.83
N ALA A 62 -39.31 -10.21 5.53
CA ALA A 62 -38.59 -11.45 5.78
C ALA A 62 -37.10 -11.26 6.11
N GLU A 63 -36.59 -10.05 6.35
CA GLU A 63 -35.15 -9.86 6.64
C GLU A 63 -34.94 -8.68 7.60
N ALA A 64 -35.75 -8.57 8.66
CA ALA A 64 -35.64 -7.49 9.65
C ALA A 64 -35.67 -8.03 11.10
N ALA A 65 -35.26 -9.28 11.28
CA ALA A 65 -35.21 -9.93 12.59
C ALA A 65 -33.89 -10.68 12.82
N GLU A 66 -32.76 -10.14 12.35
CA GLU A 66 -31.42 -10.59 12.78
C GLU A 66 -30.50 -9.43 13.22
N ASP A 67 -31.00 -8.19 13.27
CA ASP A 67 -30.18 -6.98 13.48
C ASP A 67 -29.93 -6.59 14.95
N ALA A 68 -30.37 -7.38 15.93
CA ALA A 68 -30.30 -6.99 17.36
C ALA A 68 -29.33 -7.82 18.19
N ALA A 69 -28.35 -8.48 17.57
CA ALA A 69 -27.47 -9.36 18.30
C ALA A 69 -26.02 -8.86 18.32
N PRO A 70 -25.30 -9.00 19.46
CA PRO A 70 -23.91 -8.52 19.62
C PRO A 70 -22.91 -9.18 18.66
N TRP A 71 -23.37 -10.19 17.90
CA TRP A 71 -22.58 -10.88 16.90
C TRP A 71 -22.44 -10.13 15.58
N SER A 72 -23.20 -9.07 15.27
CA SER A 72 -22.99 -8.30 14.03
C SER A 72 -21.62 -7.59 14.01
N SER A 73 -21.21 -7.01 15.16
CA SER A 73 -19.87 -6.46 15.37
C SER A 73 -18.80 -7.54 15.45
N ALA A 74 -19.07 -8.65 16.12
CA ALA A 74 -18.12 -9.75 16.23
C ALA A 74 -17.89 -10.46 14.89
N ALA A 75 -18.93 -10.61 14.07
CA ALA A 75 -18.88 -11.19 12.74
C ALA A 75 -18.12 -10.28 11.77
N ARG A 76 -18.29 -8.95 11.86
CA ARG A 76 -17.49 -7.99 11.07
C ARG A 76 -16.01 -8.04 11.43
N LEU A 77 -15.68 -8.12 12.73
CA LEU A 77 -14.29 -8.27 13.18
C LEU A 77 -13.70 -9.62 12.78
N ALA A 78 -14.47 -10.71 12.89
CA ALA A 78 -14.06 -12.03 12.46
C ALA A 78 -13.86 -12.09 10.94
N ALA A 79 -14.78 -11.53 10.16
CA ALA A 79 -14.64 -11.43 8.71
C ALA A 79 -13.43 -10.58 8.30
N GLY A 80 -13.18 -9.46 8.98
CA GLY A 80 -11.99 -8.64 8.79
C GLY A 80 -10.69 -9.37 9.14
N ALA A 81 -10.67 -10.14 10.23
CA ALA A 81 -9.52 -10.94 10.62
C ALA A 81 -9.26 -12.09 9.64
N VAL A 82 -10.31 -12.76 9.16
CA VAL A 82 -10.21 -13.82 8.14
C VAL A 82 -9.72 -13.25 6.81
N LEU A 83 -10.26 -12.12 6.36
CA LEU A 83 -9.82 -11.46 5.13
C LEU A 83 -8.37 -10.97 5.26
N GLY A 84 -8.00 -10.38 6.40
CA GLY A 84 -6.64 -9.96 6.69
C GLY A 84 -5.65 -11.15 6.68
N ALA A 85 -6.01 -12.25 7.35
CA ALA A 85 -5.22 -13.48 7.35
C ALA A 85 -5.09 -14.09 5.95
N LEU A 86 -6.17 -14.05 5.15
CA LEU A 86 -6.17 -14.52 3.77
C LEU A 86 -5.24 -13.68 2.88
N VAL A 87 -5.26 -12.35 3.01
CA VAL A 87 -4.38 -11.44 2.26
C VAL A 87 -2.91 -11.65 2.66
N LEU A 88 -2.63 -11.84 3.95
CA LEU A 88 -1.28 -12.13 4.46
C LEU A 88 -0.77 -13.50 3.99
N ALA A 89 -1.62 -14.53 3.99
CA ALA A 89 -1.26 -15.87 3.53
C ALA A 89 -1.07 -15.93 2.00
N ALA A 90 -1.81 -15.13 1.24
CA ALA A 90 -1.74 -15.12 -0.22
C ALA A 90 -0.54 -14.35 -0.80
N SER A 91 0.16 -13.51 -0.02
CA SER A 91 1.14 -12.55 -0.55
C SER A 91 2.61 -12.79 -0.16
N VAL A 92 2.98 -13.99 0.31
CA VAL A 92 4.39 -14.31 0.64
C VAL A 92 5.20 -14.68 -0.61
N SER A 93 5.39 -13.73 -1.52
CA SER A 93 6.40 -13.85 -2.57
C SER A 93 7.50 -12.82 -2.37
N PRO A 94 8.78 -13.22 -2.40
CA PRO A 94 9.87 -12.25 -2.45
C PRO A 94 9.71 -11.46 -3.75
N ALA A 95 9.67 -10.12 -3.65
CA ALA A 95 9.75 -9.28 -4.83
C ALA A 95 11.10 -9.53 -5.53
N ARG A 96 11.07 -10.32 -6.59
CA ARG A 96 12.17 -10.43 -7.54
C ARG A 96 11.84 -9.48 -8.67
N ALA A 97 12.50 -8.33 -8.69
CA ALA A 97 12.80 -7.72 -9.97
C ALA A 97 13.77 -8.71 -10.61
N ASP A 98 13.27 -9.51 -11.53
CA ASP A 98 14.17 -10.14 -12.47
C ASP A 98 14.85 -8.96 -13.20
N LEU A 99 16.18 -9.02 -13.23
CA LEU A 99 17.01 -7.91 -13.73
C LEU A 99 17.43 -8.33 -15.13
N GLU A 100 16.45 -8.65 -15.98
CA GLU A 100 16.72 -9.08 -17.33
C GLU A 100 17.17 -7.87 -18.15
N ASP A 101 18.47 -7.88 -18.46
CA ASP A 101 19.01 -7.61 -19.80
C ASP A 101 18.47 -6.36 -20.52
N THR A 102 18.25 -5.27 -19.79
CA THR A 102 17.92 -3.98 -20.41
C THR A 102 19.18 -3.42 -21.03
N ALA A 103 19.20 -3.40 -22.37
CA ALA A 103 20.27 -2.83 -23.17
C ALA A 103 20.39 -1.32 -22.92
N ILE A 104 21.45 -0.90 -22.23
CA ILE A 104 21.70 0.51 -21.92
C ILE A 104 22.57 1.10 -23.05
N PRO A 105 22.17 2.23 -23.67
CA PRO A 105 22.99 2.87 -24.69
C PRO A 105 24.27 3.45 -24.10
N VAL A 106 25.41 3.02 -24.64
CA VAL A 106 26.74 3.55 -24.28
C VAL A 106 26.95 4.91 -24.92
N ASP A 107 26.62 5.00 -26.21
CA ASP A 107 26.81 6.18 -27.04
C ASP A 107 25.54 6.53 -27.83
N GLY A 108 25.54 7.69 -28.49
CA GLY A 108 24.47 8.12 -29.40
C GLY A 108 24.51 7.45 -30.78
N LYS A 109 25.33 6.41 -30.97
CA LYS A 109 25.56 5.74 -32.27
C LYS A 109 24.93 4.35 -32.34
N GLY A 110 24.18 3.95 -31.31
CA GLY A 110 23.47 2.67 -31.24
C GLY A 110 24.25 1.55 -30.58
N LYS A 111 25.41 1.82 -29.95
CA LYS A 111 26.12 0.83 -29.14
C LYS A 111 25.40 0.67 -27.81
N THR A 112 25.03 -0.57 -27.46
CA THR A 112 24.42 -0.89 -26.18
C THR A 112 25.26 -1.89 -25.39
N VAL A 113 25.12 -1.86 -24.06
CA VAL A 113 25.72 -2.82 -23.14
C VAL A 113 24.67 -3.32 -22.15
N ASN A 114 24.78 -4.59 -21.79
CA ASN A 114 23.99 -5.19 -20.74
C ASN A 114 24.85 -5.24 -19.48
N LEU A 115 24.38 -4.58 -18.41
CA LEU A 115 25.09 -4.59 -17.12
C LEU A 115 24.77 -5.86 -16.35
N SER A 116 25.76 -6.41 -15.67
CA SER A 116 25.57 -7.50 -14.73
C SER A 116 24.72 -7.06 -13.53
N LYS A 117 24.09 -8.01 -12.86
CA LYS A 117 23.32 -7.76 -11.64
C LYS A 117 24.17 -7.12 -10.54
N GLU A 118 25.41 -7.55 -10.43
CA GLU A 118 26.38 -7.04 -9.46
C GLU A 118 26.70 -5.56 -9.71
N GLU A 119 26.83 -5.16 -10.98
CA GLU A 119 27.05 -3.77 -11.38
C GLU A 119 25.84 -2.89 -11.08
N ILE A 120 24.63 -3.36 -11.35
CA ILE A 120 23.39 -2.62 -11.03
C ILE A 120 23.27 -2.41 -9.51
N ILE A 121 23.51 -3.46 -8.71
CA ILE A 121 23.48 -3.35 -7.25
C ILE A 121 24.55 -2.37 -6.75
N ARG A 122 25.75 -2.44 -7.32
CA ARG A 122 26.84 -1.51 -6.99
C ARG A 122 26.48 -0.07 -7.37
N GLY A 123 25.96 0.15 -8.57
CA GLY A 123 25.51 1.46 -9.07
C GLY A 123 24.45 2.07 -8.17
N LYS A 124 23.44 1.28 -7.79
CA LYS A 124 22.40 1.72 -6.84
C LYS A 124 22.98 2.15 -5.49
N ARG A 125 23.96 1.41 -4.96
CA ARG A 125 24.63 1.78 -3.70
C ARG A 125 25.37 3.11 -3.82
N LEU A 126 26.09 3.33 -4.91
CA LEU A 126 26.80 4.59 -5.17
C LEU A 126 25.83 5.76 -5.34
N PHE A 127 24.76 5.57 -6.12
CA PHE A 127 23.73 6.58 -6.32
C PHE A 127 23.06 6.97 -5.00
N ASN A 128 22.73 6.00 -4.15
CA ASN A 128 22.13 6.25 -2.86
C ASN A 128 23.05 7.02 -1.90
N ALA A 129 24.36 6.79 -1.99
CA ALA A 129 25.35 7.47 -1.15
C ALA A 129 25.62 8.91 -1.60
N ALA A 130 25.72 9.16 -2.91
CA ALA A 130 26.18 10.44 -3.44
C ALA A 130 25.06 11.32 -4.01
N CYS A 131 24.03 10.73 -4.63
CA CYS A 131 23.07 11.45 -5.46
C CYS A 131 21.68 11.54 -4.84
N ALA A 132 21.28 10.55 -4.03
CA ALA A 132 19.91 10.43 -3.53
C ALA A 132 19.49 11.53 -2.55
N VAL A 133 20.40 12.35 -2.01
CA VAL A 133 20.02 13.52 -1.21
C VAL A 133 19.15 14.48 -2.03
N CYS A 134 19.46 14.64 -3.32
CA CYS A 134 18.73 15.51 -4.23
C CYS A 134 17.87 14.74 -5.25
N HIS A 135 18.23 13.50 -5.58
CA HIS A 135 17.64 12.73 -6.67
C HIS A 135 16.92 11.43 -6.26
N VAL A 136 16.14 11.47 -5.18
CA VAL A 136 15.36 10.30 -4.75
C VAL A 136 14.40 9.87 -5.86
N GLY A 137 14.46 8.60 -6.24
CA GLY A 137 13.54 8.02 -7.23
C GLY A 137 13.65 8.62 -8.64
N GLY A 138 14.73 9.33 -8.96
CA GLY A 138 14.93 9.98 -10.25
C GLY A 138 14.30 11.38 -10.37
N GLY A 139 13.66 11.90 -9.33
CA GLY A 139 13.26 13.31 -9.27
C GLY A 139 14.43 14.25 -8.99
N THR A 140 14.18 15.55 -8.89
CA THR A 140 15.18 16.52 -8.43
C THR A 140 14.55 17.48 -7.44
N ARG A 141 15.09 17.54 -6.22
CA ARG A 141 14.52 18.35 -5.13
C ARG A 141 14.60 19.86 -5.33
N THR A 142 15.66 20.34 -5.94
CA THR A 142 15.89 21.77 -6.14
C THR A 142 15.18 22.32 -7.38
N ASN A 143 14.81 21.44 -8.31
CA ASN A 143 14.13 21.80 -9.55
C ASN A 143 13.25 20.64 -10.02
N GLN A 144 11.95 20.72 -9.76
CA GLN A 144 10.97 19.68 -10.08
C GLN A 144 10.68 19.56 -11.58
N ASN A 145 11.16 20.49 -12.40
CA ASN A 145 10.99 20.46 -13.85
C ASN A 145 12.13 19.69 -14.56
N VAL A 146 13.14 19.22 -13.83
CA VAL A 146 14.30 18.50 -14.40
C VAL A 146 14.49 17.18 -13.65
N GLY A 147 14.13 16.07 -14.26
CA GLY A 147 14.30 14.72 -13.72
C GLY A 147 15.51 13.98 -14.29
N LEU A 148 15.74 12.78 -13.78
CA LEU A 148 16.67 11.77 -14.31
C LEU A 148 15.93 10.67 -15.10
N GLY A 149 14.72 10.97 -15.58
CA GLY A 149 13.99 10.10 -16.51
C GLY A 149 14.65 10.08 -17.89
N PHE A 150 14.37 9.04 -18.67
CA PHE A 150 15.04 8.83 -19.96
C PHE A 150 14.67 9.94 -20.96
N GLU A 151 13.40 10.33 -20.99
CA GLU A 151 12.87 11.39 -21.82
C GLU A 151 13.53 12.74 -21.49
N GLU A 152 13.63 13.10 -20.21
CA GLU A 152 14.28 14.35 -19.77
C GLU A 152 15.77 14.36 -20.10
N LEU A 153 16.47 13.25 -19.88
CA LEU A 153 17.89 13.11 -20.21
C LEU A 153 18.13 13.19 -21.72
N SER A 154 17.20 12.68 -22.54
CA SER A 154 17.30 12.76 -24.00
C SER A 154 17.08 14.18 -24.55
N GLY A 155 16.28 14.99 -23.85
CA GLY A 155 16.02 16.40 -24.19
C GLY A 155 17.08 17.39 -23.67
N ALA A 156 18.05 16.93 -22.88
CA ALA A 156 19.17 17.75 -22.43
C ALA A 156 20.09 18.17 -23.59
N GLN A 157 20.78 19.31 -23.45
CA GLN A 157 21.75 19.79 -24.44
C GLN A 157 23.16 19.89 -23.82
N PRO A 158 24.14 19.04 -24.22
CA PRO A 158 24.00 17.90 -25.14
C PRO A 158 23.19 16.74 -24.52
N PRO A 159 22.67 15.77 -25.33
CA PRO A 159 21.88 14.65 -24.83
C PRO A 159 22.63 13.82 -23.79
N ARG A 160 21.95 13.45 -22.70
CA ARG A 160 22.53 12.75 -21.54
C ARG A 160 21.89 11.39 -21.26
N ASN A 161 21.15 10.83 -22.21
CA ASN A 161 20.50 9.51 -22.10
C ASN A 161 21.43 8.34 -22.45
N THR A 162 22.75 8.55 -22.41
CA THR A 162 23.78 7.55 -22.71
C THR A 162 24.81 7.49 -21.57
N ILE A 163 25.51 6.37 -21.44
CA ILE A 163 26.54 6.21 -20.39
C ILE A 163 27.63 7.27 -20.55
N ASP A 164 28.14 7.47 -21.77
CA ASP A 164 29.17 8.47 -22.03
C ASP A 164 28.67 9.89 -21.70
N GLY A 165 27.41 10.19 -22.01
CA GLY A 165 26.77 11.47 -21.68
C GLY A 165 26.65 11.69 -20.17
N LEU A 166 26.27 10.67 -19.40
CA LEU A 166 26.20 10.76 -17.94
C LEU A 166 27.59 10.88 -17.30
N VAL A 167 28.57 10.13 -17.79
CA VAL A 167 29.95 10.19 -17.29
C VAL A 167 30.58 11.55 -17.59
N ASP A 168 30.34 12.12 -18.78
CA ASP A 168 30.79 13.47 -19.12
C ASP A 168 30.18 14.52 -18.18
N TYR A 169 28.88 14.42 -17.86
CA TYR A 169 28.22 15.33 -16.91
C TYR A 169 28.85 15.28 -15.50
N LEU A 170 29.27 14.10 -15.04
CA LEU A 170 29.88 13.94 -13.71
C LEU A 170 31.35 14.41 -13.65
N ASN A 171 32.01 14.56 -14.79
CA ASN A 171 33.41 14.99 -14.88
C ASN A 171 33.57 16.43 -15.40
N ALA A 172 32.47 17.08 -15.79
CA ALA A 172 32.43 18.47 -16.22
C ALA A 172 32.61 19.43 -15.03
#